data_AF-A0A6B2CI81-F1
#
_entry.id   AF-A0A6B2CI81-F1
#
_cell.length_a   1.000
_cell.length_b   1.000
_cell.length_c   1.000
_cell.angle_alpha   90.00
_cell.angle_beta   90.00
_cell.angle_gamma   90.00
#
_symmetry.space_group_name_H-M   'P 1'
#
loop_
_entity.id
_entity.type
_entity.pdbx_description
1 polymer ?
#
loop_
_entity_poly.entity_id
_entity_poly.type
_entity_poly.pdbx_seq_one_letter_code
_entity_poly.pdbx_strand_id
1 'polypeptide(L)'
;IEVNGSEGSIRFDLERINELEVHLAKDGELSGFRRILVTQRTHPYLRFWWPPGHVLGWEHTFTHEVYHFLTRLAEGKDVAPEAANFRDGLRVMRIIEAIAESSERGTWVSITD
;
A
#
# COMPACT_ATOMS: atom_id res chain seq x y z
N ILE A 1 -2.71 -8.63 -1.48
CA ILE A 1 -2.53 -7.79 -2.69
C ILE A 1 -1.38 -8.39 -3.51
N GLU A 2 -1.54 -8.46 -4.82
CA GLU A 2 -0.48 -8.85 -5.76
C GLU A 2 -0.45 -7.86 -6.92
N VAL A 3 0.74 -7.44 -7.33
CA VAL A 3 0.95 -6.59 -8.51
C VAL A 3 1.95 -7.28 -9.41
N ASN A 4 1.57 -7.47 -10.68
CA ASN A 4 2.37 -8.11 -11.71
C ASN A 4 2.71 -7.09 -12.80
N GLY A 5 3.98 -6.94 -13.13
CA GLY A 5 4.48 -6.05 -14.18
C GLY A 5 5.51 -6.75 -15.06
N SER A 6 5.96 -6.06 -16.11
CA SER A 6 6.95 -6.59 -17.05
C SER A 6 8.33 -6.87 -16.42
N GLU A 7 8.65 -6.22 -15.30
CA GLU A 7 9.94 -6.34 -14.62
C GLU A 7 9.91 -7.25 -13.39
N GLY A 8 8.75 -7.80 -13.04
CA GLY A 8 8.57 -8.66 -11.88
C GLY A 8 7.22 -8.49 -11.19
N SER A 9 7.14 -9.04 -9.98
CA SER A 9 5.92 -9.13 -9.21
C SER A 9 6.17 -8.84 -7.72
N ILE A 10 5.18 -8.27 -7.05
CA ILE A 10 5.19 -8.10 -5.59
C ILE A 10 3.90 -8.65 -4.98
N ARG A 11 4.01 -9.24 -3.79
CA ARG A 11 2.87 -9.73 -3.00
C ARG A 11 2.95 -9.25 -1.57
N PHE A 12 1.78 -8.92 -1.04
CA PHE A 12 1.56 -8.49 0.33
C PHE A 12 0.34 -9.20 0.92
N ASP A 13 0.47 -9.66 2.16
CA ASP A 13 -0.58 -10.31 2.94
C ASP A 13 -0.68 -9.61 4.30
N LEU A 14 -1.88 -9.14 4.66
CA LEU A 14 -2.09 -8.42 5.90
C LEU A 14 -1.86 -9.29 7.14
N GLU A 15 -2.10 -10.61 7.05
CA GLU A 15 -1.82 -11.54 8.15
C GLU A 15 -0.31 -11.66 8.44
N ARG A 16 0.52 -11.26 7.47
CA ARG A 16 1.99 -11.16 7.58
C ARG A 16 2.44 -9.74 7.28
N ILE A 17 1.87 -8.75 7.99
CA ILE A 17 2.02 -7.30 7.74
C ILE A 17 3.48 -6.79 7.62
N ASN A 18 4.46 -7.51 8.16
CA ASN A 18 5.88 -7.15 8.12
C ASN A 18 6.64 -7.82 6.97
N GLU A 19 5.98 -8.57 6.11
CA GLU A 19 6.60 -9.32 5.03
C GLU A 19 6.16 -8.76 3.67
N LEU A 20 7.12 -8.54 2.78
CA LEU A 20 6.87 -8.25 1.38
C LEU A 20 7.56 -9.30 0.53
N GLU A 21 6.82 -9.98 -0.34
CA GLU A 21 7.41 -10.93 -1.27
C GLU A 21 7.69 -10.23 -2.60
N VAL A 22 8.91 -10.37 -3.11
CA VAL A 22 9.37 -9.70 -4.32
C VAL A 22 9.98 -10.72 -5.28
N HIS A 23 9.51 -10.72 -6.52
CA HIS A 23 10.10 -11.43 -7.65
C HIS A 23 10.56 -10.39 -8.68
N LEU A 24 11.80 -10.50 -9.18
CA LEU A 24 12.30 -9.62 -10.23
C LEU A 24 12.67 -10.45 -11.47
N ALA A 25 12.16 -10.07 -12.63
CA ALA A 25 12.42 -10.77 -13.89
C ALA A 25 13.91 -10.74 -14.29
N LYS A 26 14.64 -9.70 -13.88
CA LYS A 26 16.09 -9.56 -14.12
C LYS A 26 16.94 -10.65 -13.47
N ASP A 27 16.39 -11.37 -12.50
CA ASP A 27 17.08 -12.46 -11.79
C ASP A 27 17.13 -13.75 -12.66
N GLY A 28 16.45 -13.77 -13.83
CA GLY A 28 16.58 -14.80 -14.85
C GLY A 28 16.14 -16.20 -14.39
N GLU A 29 16.96 -17.21 -14.67
CA GLU A 29 16.69 -18.60 -14.30
C GLU A 29 16.70 -18.85 -12.78
N LEU A 30 17.29 -17.94 -12.00
CA LEU A 30 17.26 -17.97 -10.53
C LEU A 30 16.12 -17.11 -9.96
N SER A 31 15.20 -16.64 -10.82
CA SER A 31 14.11 -15.79 -10.38
C SER A 31 13.10 -16.59 -9.54
N GLY A 32 12.72 -16.00 -8.41
CA GLY A 32 11.78 -16.55 -7.45
C GLY A 32 11.32 -15.45 -6.51
N PHE A 33 10.19 -15.65 -5.84
CA PHE A 33 9.80 -14.74 -4.78
C PHE A 33 10.80 -14.87 -3.63
N ARG A 34 11.42 -13.75 -3.26
CA ARG A 34 12.17 -13.62 -2.02
C ARG A 34 11.33 -12.83 -1.03
N ARG A 35 11.37 -13.26 0.23
CA ARG A 35 10.72 -12.57 1.33
C ARG A 35 11.64 -11.49 1.90
N ILE A 36 11.14 -10.26 1.93
CA ILE A 36 11.77 -9.13 2.61
C ILE A 36 11.04 -8.92 3.94
N LEU A 37 11.77 -9.06 5.05
CA LEU A 37 11.26 -8.66 6.36
C LEU A 37 11.39 -7.14 6.50
N VAL A 38 10.26 -6.44 6.51
CA VAL A 38 10.15 -4.97 6.48
C VAL A 38 10.37 -4.38 7.89
N THR A 39 11.57 -4.58 8.44
CA THR A 39 11.95 -4.09 9.79
C THR A 39 13.29 -3.35 9.81
N GLN A 40 13.91 -3.10 8.65
CA GLN A 40 15.14 -2.32 8.58
C GLN A 40 14.87 -0.85 8.89
N ARG A 41 15.83 -0.17 9.54
CA ARG A 41 15.72 1.27 9.90
C ARG A 41 15.51 2.19 8.70
N THR A 42 15.95 1.78 7.52
CA THR A 42 15.78 2.51 6.26
C THR A 42 14.39 2.35 5.66
N HIS A 43 13.59 1.39 6.12
CA HIS A 43 12.23 1.23 5.65
C HIS A 43 11.33 2.37 6.19
N PRO A 44 10.26 2.73 5.45
CA PRO A 44 9.36 3.82 5.85
C PRO A 44 8.87 3.68 7.29
N TYR A 45 8.97 4.75 8.08
CA TYR A 45 8.59 4.82 9.50
C TYR A 45 9.37 3.94 10.50
N LEU A 46 10.14 2.94 10.05
CA LEU A 46 10.81 1.98 10.95
C LEU A 46 11.89 2.61 11.85
N ARG A 47 12.45 3.77 11.48
CA ARG A 47 13.44 4.48 12.32
C ARG A 47 12.91 4.89 13.71
N PHE A 48 11.59 4.96 13.88
CA PHE A 48 10.93 5.38 15.12
C PHE A 48 10.65 4.24 16.09
N TRP A 49 10.88 2.99 15.67
CA TRP A 49 10.46 1.80 16.39
C TRP A 49 11.66 0.93 16.79
N TRP A 50 11.42 -0.36 16.89
CA TRP A 50 12.34 -1.38 17.40
C TRP A 50 13.46 -1.73 16.42
N PRO A 51 14.54 -2.40 16.88
CA PRO A 51 15.59 -2.91 16.01
C PRO A 51 15.08 -3.94 14.97
N PRO A 52 15.84 -4.18 13.88
CA PRO A 52 15.48 -5.17 12.87
C PRO A 52 15.13 -6.55 13.45
N GLY A 53 14.11 -7.19 12.89
CA GLY A 53 13.56 -8.46 13.39
C GLY A 53 12.36 -8.31 14.34
N HIS A 54 12.16 -7.13 14.94
CA HIS A 54 11.02 -6.87 15.82
C HIS A 54 9.85 -6.34 14.99
N VAL A 55 8.78 -7.14 14.95
CA VAL A 55 7.61 -6.89 14.11
C VAL A 55 6.75 -5.75 14.66
N LEU A 56 6.08 -5.04 13.75
CA LEU A 56 4.99 -4.12 14.05
C LEU A 56 3.64 -4.84 13.91
N GLY A 57 2.62 -4.31 14.58
CA GLY A 57 1.23 -4.74 14.48
C GLY A 57 0.33 -3.72 13.77
N TRP A 58 -0.95 -4.09 13.62
CA TRP A 58 -1.99 -3.27 13.00
C TRP A 58 -2.11 -1.87 13.61
N GLU A 59 -1.94 -1.74 14.93
CA GLU A 59 -2.02 -0.47 15.65
C GLU A 59 -0.96 0.56 15.23
N HIS A 60 0.17 0.10 14.68
CA HIS A 60 1.24 0.99 14.26
C HIS A 60 0.87 1.77 12.99
N THR A 61 -0.01 1.21 12.14
CA THR A 61 -0.45 1.88 10.90
C THR A 61 -1.18 3.18 11.21
N PHE A 62 -2.03 3.20 12.25
CA PHE A 62 -2.71 4.40 12.73
C PHE A 62 -1.74 5.43 13.29
N THR A 63 -0.71 4.99 14.01
CA THR A 63 0.31 5.91 14.50
C THR A 63 1.06 6.55 13.35
N HIS A 64 1.37 5.80 12.29
CA HIS A 64 2.02 6.34 11.08
C HIS A 64 1.10 7.31 10.34
N GLU A 65 -0.19 7.00 10.23
CA GLU A 65 -1.20 7.86 9.61
C GLU A 65 -1.31 9.21 10.32
N VAL A 66 -1.50 9.20 11.65
CA VAL A 66 -1.61 10.42 12.46
C VAL A 66 -0.30 11.23 12.42
N TYR A 67 0.85 10.55 12.50
CA TYR A 67 2.15 11.21 12.39
C TYR A 67 2.29 11.93 11.04
N HIS A 68 1.97 11.27 9.93
CA HIS A 68 2.04 11.86 8.60
C HIS A 68 1.12 13.07 8.47
N PHE A 69 -0.15 12.91 8.86
CA PHE A 69 -1.15 13.98 8.80
C PHE A 69 -0.73 15.21 9.60
N LEU A 70 -0.36 15.04 10.88
CA LEU A 70 0.03 16.16 11.74
C LEU A 70 1.32 16.83 11.27
N THR A 71 2.28 16.05 10.75
CA THR A 71 3.52 16.59 10.18
C THR A 71 3.22 17.46 8.97
N ARG A 72 2.41 16.99 8.02
CA ARG A 72 2.05 17.75 6.82
C ARG A 72 1.24 19.00 7.15
N LEU A 73 0.32 18.90 8.11
CA LEU A 73 -0.44 20.04 8.62
C LEU A 73 0.48 21.12 9.22
N ALA A 74 1.43 20.73 10.07
CA ALA A 74 2.39 21.65 10.67
C ALA A 74 3.31 22.31 9.63
N GLU A 75 3.63 21.60 8.55
CA GLU A 75 4.41 22.13 7.42
C GLU A 75 3.59 22.98 6.43
N GLY A 76 2.25 23.00 6.56
CA GLY A 76 1.37 23.65 5.59
C GLY A 76 1.41 22.99 4.20
N LYS A 77 1.66 21.68 4.13
CA LYS A 77 1.77 20.91 2.87
C LYS A 77 0.61 19.93 2.71
N ASP A 78 0.37 19.54 1.46
CA ASP A 78 -0.55 18.44 1.14
C ASP A 78 -0.06 17.12 1.75
N VAL A 79 -1.00 16.23 2.08
CA VAL A 79 -0.73 14.86 2.55
C VAL A 79 -0.33 13.93 1.40
N ALA A 80 -0.66 14.30 0.17
CA ALA A 80 -0.30 13.57 -1.03
C ALA A 80 1.21 13.66 -1.35
N PRO A 81 1.78 12.65 -2.03
CA PRO A 81 1.14 11.40 -2.50
C PRO A 81 1.12 10.27 -1.45
N GLU A 82 1.70 10.46 -0.26
CA GLU A 82 1.87 9.35 0.69
C GLU A 82 0.59 8.99 1.46
N ALA A 83 -0.39 9.89 1.53
CA ALA A 83 -1.72 9.60 2.05
C ALA A 83 -2.81 10.16 1.13
N ALA A 84 -4.00 9.56 1.21
CA ALA A 84 -5.14 9.92 0.38
C ALA A 84 -5.77 11.26 0.82
N ASN A 85 -6.11 12.10 -0.14
CA ASN A 85 -6.91 13.29 0.09
C ASN A 85 -8.39 13.07 -0.31
N PHE A 86 -9.21 14.12 -0.23
CA PHE A 86 -10.64 14.01 -0.56
C PHE A 86 -10.92 13.68 -2.03
N ARG A 87 -10.04 14.04 -2.96
CA ARG A 87 -10.20 13.68 -4.38
C ARG A 87 -9.98 12.18 -4.58
N ASP A 88 -9.01 11.60 -3.88
CA ASP A 88 -8.79 10.15 -3.88
C ASP A 88 -10.00 9.42 -3.28
N GLY A 89 -10.54 9.93 -2.18
CA GLY A 89 -11.77 9.42 -1.56
C GLY A 89 -12.97 9.44 -2.50
N LEU A 90 -13.19 10.57 -3.22
CA LEU A 90 -14.25 10.67 -4.22
C LEU A 90 -14.08 9.64 -5.35
N ARG A 91 -12.84 9.43 -5.81
CA ARG A 91 -12.55 8.44 -6.85
C ARG A 91 -12.88 7.03 -6.40
N VAL A 92 -12.56 6.67 -5.15
CA VAL A 92 -12.94 5.37 -4.56
C VAL A 92 -14.46 5.22 -4.49
N MET A 93 -15.19 6.26 -4.08
CA MET A 93 -16.65 6.20 -4.02
C MET A 93 -17.30 5.95 -5.39
N ARG A 94 -16.78 6.55 -6.46
CA ARG A 94 -17.24 6.29 -7.83
C ARG A 94 -16.97 4.85 -8.29
N ILE A 95 -15.85 4.26 -7.88
CA ILE A 95 -15.55 2.84 -8.14
C ILE A 95 -16.60 1.97 -7.41
N ILE A 96 -16.90 2.26 -6.15
CA ILE A 96 -17.89 1.53 -5.35
C ILE A 96 -19.28 1.60 -6.00
N GLU A 97 -19.69 2.79 -6.45
CA GLU A 97 -20.97 3.01 -7.15
C GLU A 97 -21.05 2.20 -8.46
N ALA A 98 -20.00 2.24 -9.28
CA ALA A 98 -19.95 1.48 -10.53
C ALA A 98 -19.98 -0.05 -10.30
N ILE A 99 -19.39 -0.55 -9.20
CA ILE A 99 -19.49 -1.96 -8.81
C ILE A 99 -20.94 -2.34 -8.49
N ALA A 100 -21.63 -1.51 -7.71
CA ALA A 100 -23.04 -1.73 -7.38
C ALA A 100 -23.91 -1.74 -8.65
N GLU A 101 -23.76 -0.74 -9.52
CA GLU A 101 -24.51 -0.67 -10.79
C GLU A 101 -24.22 -1.86 -11.71
N SER A 102 -22.95 -2.28 -11.82
CA SER A 102 -22.54 -3.45 -12.59
C SER A 102 -23.22 -4.73 -12.09
N SER A 103 -23.32 -4.90 -10.77
CA SER A 103 -23.99 -6.04 -10.15
C SER A 103 -25.48 -6.09 -10.47
N GLU A 104 -26.16 -4.94 -10.54
CA GLU A 104 -27.59 -4.87 -10.88
C GLU A 104 -27.84 -5.14 -12.36
N ARG A 105 -26.98 -4.60 -13.23
CA ARG A 105 -27.13 -4.69 -14.69
C ARG A 105 -26.62 -6.00 -15.28
N GLY A 106 -25.70 -6.68 -14.59
CA GLY A 106 -24.98 -7.85 -15.13
C GLY A 106 -24.06 -7.50 -16.29
N THR A 107 -23.62 -6.24 -16.39
CA THR A 107 -22.77 -5.74 -17.48
C THR A 107 -21.70 -4.81 -16.95
N TRP A 108 -20.58 -4.71 -17.66
CA TRP A 108 -19.54 -3.71 -17.36
C TRP A 108 -20.09 -2.28 -17.33
N VAL A 109 -19.64 -1.52 -16.33
CA VAL A 109 -19.92 -0.08 -16.17
C VAL A 109 -18.59 0.67 -16.26
N SER A 110 -18.54 1.70 -17.09
CA SER A 110 -17.37 2.57 -17.21
C SER A 110 -17.34 3.57 -16.06
N ILE A 111 -16.18 3.75 -15.45
CA ILE A 111 -15.95 4.76 -14.42
C ILE A 111 -15.46 6.02 -15.12
N THR A 112 -16.22 7.11 -15.02
CA THR A 112 -15.83 8.41 -15.57
C THR A 112 -15.08 9.25 -14.52
N ASP A 113 -14.10 10.02 -15.00
CA ASP A 113 -13.33 10.98 -14.20
C ASP A 113 -14.14 12.24 -13.85
#